data_AF-A0A4Y2FUV6-F1
#
_entry.id   AF-A0A4Y2FUV6-F1
#
_cell.length_a   1.000
_cell.length_b   1.000
_cell.length_c   1.000
_cell.angle_alpha   90.00
_cell.angle_beta   90.00
_cell.angle_gamma   90.00
#
_symmetry.space_group_name_H-M   'P 1'
#
loop_
_entity.id
_entity.type
_entity.pdbx_description
1 polymer ?
#
loop_
_entity_poly.entity_id
_entity_poly.type
_entity_poly.pdbx_seq_one_letter_code
_entity_poly.pdbx_strand_id
1 'polypeptide(L)'
;MERSVSAKTLRRVHRKANNNGIVAIKPLSFPKSIEIKRIAFAKEHISDPEDFWNKVIFRDKCKFKIFGSNCRINAWLKHDSELLAPKTIPTVKDEGSSVLVWDSMPASEVEISHFIDGMMDKMKYLDIRNKNLKLSAQKLSLG
;
A
#
# COMPACT_ATOMS: atom_id res chain seq x y z
N MET A 1 4.58 4.28 -41.32
CA MET A 1 3.49 5.28 -41.10
C MET A 1 2.66 4.79 -39.94
N GLU A 2 2.90 5.28 -38.73
CA GLU A 2 2.05 4.95 -37.57
C GLU A 2 0.67 5.57 -37.78
N ARG A 3 -0.36 4.74 -37.84
CA ARG A 3 -1.74 5.23 -37.87
C ARG A 3 -2.15 5.58 -36.44
N SER A 4 -2.29 6.87 -36.18
CA SER A 4 -2.88 7.38 -34.93
C SER A 4 -4.35 6.90 -34.83
N VAL A 5 -4.64 6.08 -33.82
CA VAL A 5 -5.99 5.59 -33.54
C VAL A 5 -6.55 6.36 -32.34
N SER A 6 -7.81 6.82 -32.43
CA SER A 6 -8.45 7.52 -31.31
C SER A 6 -8.71 6.60 -30.11
N ALA A 7 -8.59 7.13 -28.89
CA ALA A 7 -8.93 6.41 -27.66
C ALA A 7 -10.40 5.92 -27.62
N LYS A 8 -11.29 6.57 -28.37
CA LYS A 8 -12.70 6.16 -28.51
C LYS A 8 -12.81 4.89 -29.36
N THR A 9 -12.05 4.80 -30.44
CA THR A 9 -11.99 3.61 -31.29
C THR A 9 -11.46 2.41 -30.50
N LEU A 10 -10.39 2.59 -29.71
CA LEU A 10 -9.84 1.54 -28.84
C LEU A 10 -10.87 1.04 -27.83
N ARG A 11 -11.52 1.94 -27.08
CA ARG A 11 -12.58 1.57 -26.12
C ARG A 11 -13.73 0.80 -26.78
N ARG A 12 -14.14 1.20 -27.99
CA ARG A 12 -15.20 0.50 -28.74
C ARG A 12 -14.81 -0.92 -29.09
N VAL A 13 -13.57 -1.13 -29.53
CA VAL A 13 -13.05 -2.47 -29.86
C VAL A 13 -12.98 -3.35 -28.61
N HIS A 14 -12.46 -2.85 -27.49
CA HIS A 14 -12.41 -3.60 -26.23
C HIS A 14 -13.81 -3.99 -25.72
N ARG A 15 -14.78 -3.07 -25.76
CA ARG A 15 -16.17 -3.38 -25.40
C ARG A 15 -16.81 -4.41 -26.33
N LYS A 16 -16.54 -4.34 -27.64
CA LYS A 16 -17.00 -5.35 -28.60
C LYS A 16 -16.43 -6.74 -28.31
N ALA A 17 -15.21 -6.80 -27.74
CA ALA A 17 -14.57 -8.02 -27.27
C ALA A 17 -15.01 -8.47 -25.86
N ASN A 18 -16.00 -7.80 -25.27
CA ASN A 18 -16.51 -8.01 -23.90
C ASN A 18 -15.46 -7.82 -22.80
N ASN A 19 -14.52 -6.89 -23.00
CA ASN A 19 -13.51 -6.52 -22.01
C ASN A 19 -13.90 -5.22 -21.30
N ASN A 20 -13.73 -5.19 -19.98
CA ASN A 20 -14.00 -4.04 -19.11
C ASN A 20 -12.71 -3.57 -18.42
N GLY A 21 -12.67 -2.29 -18.05
CA GLY A 21 -11.58 -1.74 -17.25
C GLY A 21 -11.73 -2.21 -15.81
N ILE A 22 -10.77 -3.01 -15.33
CA ILE A 22 -10.77 -3.59 -13.98
C ILE A 22 -9.44 -3.25 -13.30
N VAL A 23 -9.47 -3.02 -11.99
CA VAL A 23 -8.26 -2.92 -11.18
C VAL A 23 -7.69 -4.32 -11.01
N ALA A 24 -6.53 -4.58 -11.61
CA ALA A 24 -5.85 -5.84 -11.44
C ALA A 24 -5.33 -5.98 -10.01
N ILE A 25 -5.61 -7.12 -9.39
CA ILE A 25 -5.12 -7.46 -8.06
C ILE A 25 -3.88 -8.33 -8.25
N LYS A 26 -2.86 -8.13 -7.42
CA LYS A 26 -1.75 -9.08 -7.35
C LYS A 26 -2.04 -10.02 -6.18
N PRO A 27 -2.21 -11.33 -6.40
CA PRO A 27 -2.35 -12.26 -5.29
C PRO A 27 -1.07 -12.23 -4.45
N LEU A 28 -1.23 -12.02 -3.14
CA LEU A 28 -0.14 -12.12 -2.19
C LEU A 28 0.13 -13.61 -1.95
N SER A 29 1.24 -14.12 -2.46
CA SER A 29 1.69 -15.48 -2.20
C SER A 29 2.57 -15.48 -0.95
N PHE A 30 2.11 -16.13 0.11
CA PHE A 30 2.88 -16.29 1.34
C PHE A 30 3.32 -17.76 1.51
N PRO A 31 4.47 -18.01 2.16
CA PRO A 31 4.77 -19.34 2.69
C PRO A 31 3.71 -19.76 3.72
N LYS A 32 3.38 -21.06 3.76
CA LYS A 32 2.42 -21.64 4.73
C LYS A 32 2.75 -21.27 6.18
N SER A 33 4.03 -21.16 6.52
CA SER A 33 4.47 -20.77 7.87
C SER A 33 4.04 -19.35 8.26
N ILE A 34 4.02 -18.41 7.32
CA ILE A 34 3.53 -17.04 7.55
C ILE A 34 2.02 -17.04 7.65
N GLU A 35 1.33 -17.81 6.80
CA GLU A 35 -0.11 -17.96 6.82
C GLU A 35 -0.62 -18.44 8.19
N ILE A 36 -0.01 -19.49 8.75
CA ILE A 36 -0.36 -20.03 10.08
C ILE A 36 -0.22 -18.95 11.16
N LYS A 37 0.88 -18.19 11.17
CA LYS A 37 1.10 -17.11 12.17
C LYS A 37 0.08 -15.98 12.04
N ARG A 38 -0.29 -15.60 10.81
CA ARG A 38 -1.32 -14.58 10.56
C ARG A 38 -2.69 -15.05 11.03
N ILE A 39 -3.05 -16.30 10.77
CA ILE A 39 -4.31 -16.89 11.23
C ILE A 39 -4.33 -16.97 12.76
N ALA A 40 -3.23 -17.36 13.40
CA ALA A 40 -3.12 -17.41 14.86
C ALA A 40 -3.35 -16.02 15.48
N PHE A 41 -2.64 -15.00 15.00
CA PHE A 41 -2.82 -13.61 15.45
C PHE A 41 -4.26 -13.12 15.25
N ALA A 42 -4.86 -13.40 14.09
CA ALA A 42 -6.25 -13.00 13.82
C ALA A 42 -7.24 -13.67 14.79
N LYS A 43 -7.05 -14.96 15.08
CA LYS A 43 -7.91 -15.69 16.03
C LYS A 43 -7.74 -15.21 17.47
N GLU A 44 -6.53 -14.83 17.86
CA GLU A 44 -6.22 -14.32 19.19
C GLU A 44 -6.92 -12.98 19.44
N HIS A 45 -6.85 -12.06 18.48
CA HIS A 45 -7.35 -10.69 18.64
C HIS A 45 -8.76 -10.43 18.06
N ILE A 46 -9.46 -11.45 17.55
CA ILE A 46 -10.79 -11.27 16.93
C ILE A 46 -11.85 -10.75 17.91
N SER A 47 -11.73 -11.12 19.18
CA SER A 47 -12.68 -10.79 20.24
C SER A 47 -12.18 -9.65 21.14
N ASP A 48 -11.07 -9.01 20.79
CA ASP A 48 -10.53 -7.92 21.61
C ASP A 48 -11.50 -6.72 21.61
N PRO A 49 -11.73 -6.10 22.77
CA PRO A 49 -12.65 -4.98 22.90
C PRO A 49 -12.10 -3.74 22.18
N GLU A 50 -13.00 -2.81 21.83
CA GLU A 50 -12.63 -1.55 21.17
C GLU A 50 -11.57 -0.76 21.97
N ASP A 51 -11.68 -0.76 23.30
CA ASP A 51 -10.70 -0.12 24.20
C ASP A 51 -9.26 -0.65 24.05
N PHE A 52 -9.09 -1.90 23.63
CA PHE A 52 -7.78 -2.45 23.31
C PHE A 52 -7.26 -1.81 22.02
N TRP A 53 -8.05 -1.81 20.96
CA TRP A 53 -7.68 -1.24 19.66
C TRP A 53 -7.46 0.27 19.72
N ASN A 54 -8.18 0.98 20.59
CA ASN A 54 -7.99 2.40 20.83
C ASN A 54 -6.60 2.74 21.42
N LYS A 55 -5.93 1.75 22.04
CA LYS A 55 -4.57 1.89 22.59
C LYS A 55 -3.49 1.42 21.61
N VAL A 56 -3.87 0.78 20.50
CA VAL A 56 -2.93 0.30 19.48
C VAL A 56 -2.58 1.44 18.53
N ILE A 57 -1.27 1.61 18.30
CA ILE A 57 -0.75 2.57 17.32
C ILE A 57 -0.09 1.78 16.20
N PHE A 58 -0.70 1.79 15.02
CA PHE A 58 -0.09 1.20 13.83
C PHE A 58 1.01 2.13 13.31
N ARG A 59 2.12 1.58 12.86
CA ARG A 59 3.23 2.37 12.28
C ARG A 59 3.77 1.65 11.06
N ASP A 60 3.99 2.39 9.99
CA ASP A 60 4.55 1.83 8.76
C ASP A 60 5.40 2.83 7.97
N LYS A 61 6.19 2.30 7.02
CA LYS A 61 6.97 3.03 6.04
C LYS A 61 6.32 2.92 4.67
N CYS A 62 5.86 4.05 4.14
CA CYS A 62 5.30 4.12 2.80
C CYS A 62 6.26 4.88 1.87
N LYS A 63 6.60 4.25 0.74
CA LYS A 63 7.36 4.89 -0.33
C LYS A 63 6.39 5.42 -1.39
N PHE A 64 6.28 6.74 -1.50
CA PHE A 64 5.46 7.42 -2.50
C PHE A 64 6.32 7.83 -3.68
N LYS A 65 6.15 7.20 -4.84
CA LYS A 65 6.72 7.72 -6.09
C LYS A 65 5.95 8.96 -6.55
N ILE A 66 6.70 9.99 -6.91
CA ILE A 66 6.25 11.25 -7.53
C ILE A 66 5.82 10.97 -8.98
N PHE A 67 6.57 10.09 -9.67
CA PHE A 67 6.25 9.66 -11.04
C PHE A 67 5.95 8.15 -11.10
N GLY A 68 4.93 7.78 -11.88
CA GLY A 68 4.47 6.40 -12.05
C GLY A 68 3.37 5.98 -11.06
N SER A 69 2.61 4.94 -11.42
CA SER A 69 1.50 4.42 -10.59
C SER A 69 2.03 3.52 -9.46
N ASN A 70 1.78 3.89 -8.20
CA ASN A 70 2.19 3.08 -7.05
C ASN A 70 1.24 1.94 -6.69
N CYS A 71 -0.05 2.02 -7.05
CA CYS A 71 -1.05 1.23 -6.31
C CYS A 71 -2.10 0.52 -7.15
N ARG A 72 -2.35 0.92 -8.41
CA ARG A 72 -3.44 0.33 -9.20
C ARG A 72 -3.02 0.16 -10.65
N ILE A 73 -2.96 -1.10 -11.07
CA ILE A 73 -2.84 -1.47 -12.47
C ILE A 73 -4.26 -1.59 -13.01
N ASN A 74 -4.65 -0.75 -13.96
CA ASN A 74 -5.90 -0.93 -14.67
C ASN A 74 -5.65 -1.83 -15.89
N ALA A 75 -6.40 -2.91 -16.00
CA ALA A 75 -6.33 -3.84 -17.12
C ALA A 75 -7.69 -3.95 -17.82
N TRP A 76 -7.69 -4.12 -19.14
CA TRP A 76 -8.90 -4.42 -19.90
C TRP A 76 -9.08 -5.93 -20.00
N LEU A 77 -9.88 -6.51 -19.10
CA LEU A 77 -10.06 -7.95 -18.94
C LEU A 77 -11.51 -8.36 -19.14
N LYS A 78 -11.75 -9.64 -19.44
CA LYS A 78 -13.09 -10.22 -19.41
C LYS A 78 -13.56 -10.32 -17.96
N HIS A 79 -14.87 -10.29 -17.75
CA HIS A 79 -15.45 -10.34 -16.41
C HIS A 79 -15.01 -11.59 -15.60
N ASP A 80 -14.80 -12.72 -16.27
CA ASP A 80 -14.52 -14.02 -15.62
C ASP A 80 -13.04 -14.45 -15.71
N SER A 81 -12.16 -13.60 -16.22
CA SER A 81 -10.72 -13.91 -16.22
C SER A 81 -10.15 -13.70 -14.82
N GLU A 82 -9.44 -14.71 -14.30
CA GLU A 82 -8.70 -14.62 -13.04
C GLU A 82 -7.85 -13.34 -13.01
N LEU A 83 -8.05 -12.53 -11.96
CA LEU A 83 -7.48 -11.21 -11.76
C LEU A 83 -5.97 -11.26 -11.52
N LEU A 84 -5.20 -11.73 -12.50
CA LEU A 84 -3.74 -11.70 -12.45
C LEU A 84 -3.27 -10.45 -13.19
N ALA A 85 -2.67 -9.52 -12.44
CA ALA A 85 -1.98 -8.39 -13.06
C ALA A 85 -1.02 -8.92 -14.15
N PRO A 86 -1.13 -8.44 -15.41
CA PRO A 86 -0.24 -8.89 -16.47
C PRO A 86 1.21 -8.67 -16.03
N LYS A 87 2.04 -9.71 -16.13
CA LYS A 87 3.46 -9.72 -15.67
C LYS A 87 4.36 -8.69 -16.39
N THR A 88 3.83 -7.94 -17.35
CA THR A 88 4.56 -7.17 -18.36
C THR A 88 4.26 -5.67 -18.34
N ILE A 89 3.96 -5.09 -17.18
CA ILE A 89 3.98 -3.62 -17.08
C ILE A 89 5.41 -3.17 -16.80
N PRO A 90 6.09 -2.51 -17.76
CA PRO A 90 7.42 -1.97 -17.53
C PRO A 90 7.33 -0.97 -16.38
N THR A 91 7.95 -1.34 -15.27
CA THR A 91 8.09 -0.44 -14.13
C THR A 91 9.23 0.51 -14.45
N VAL A 92 8.91 1.77 -14.75
CA VAL A 92 9.93 2.82 -14.80
C VAL A 92 10.55 2.89 -13.40
N LYS A 93 11.83 2.51 -13.30
CA LYS A 93 12.62 2.69 -12.10
C LYS A 93 13.26 4.07 -12.17
N ASP A 94 12.49 5.10 -11.84
CA ASP A 94 13.11 6.39 -11.53
C ASP A 94 13.65 6.30 -10.11
N GLU A 95 14.96 6.13 -9.97
CA GLU A 95 15.65 6.02 -8.68
C GLU A 95 15.66 7.35 -7.88
N GLY A 96 15.27 8.46 -8.51
CA GLY A 96 15.36 9.81 -7.92
C GLY A 96 14.03 10.50 -7.56
N SER A 97 12.87 9.87 -7.80
CA SER A 97 11.57 10.56 -7.73
C SER A 97 10.59 9.90 -6.77
N SER A 98 11.05 9.57 -5.56
CA SER A 98 10.17 9.00 -4.53
C SER A 98 10.49 9.52 -3.15
N VAL A 99 9.45 9.76 -2.37
CA VAL A 99 9.51 10.22 -0.99
C VAL A 99 9.19 9.06 -0.06
N LEU A 100 10.01 8.86 0.99
CA LEU A 100 9.74 7.88 2.02
C LEU A 100 9.10 8.59 3.22
N VAL A 101 7.95 8.08 3.66
CA VAL A 101 7.21 8.63 4.79
C VAL A 101 7.13 7.55 5.87
N TRP A 102 7.45 7.94 7.10
CA TRP A 102 7.16 7.15 8.31
C TRP A 102 5.94 7.74 8.97
N ASP A 103 4.88 6.96 9.15
CA ASP A 103 3.64 7.46 9.75
C ASP A 103 3.17 6.57 10.90
N SER A 104 2.38 7.17 11.79
CA SER A 104 1.74 6.48 12.90
C SER A 104 0.23 6.76 12.90
N MET A 105 -0.58 5.71 13.02
CA MET A 105 -2.03 5.79 12.92
C MET A 105 -2.66 5.12 14.14
N PRO A 106 -3.01 5.90 15.18
CA PRO A 106 -3.89 5.44 16.25
C PRO A 106 -5.37 5.53 15.83
N ALA A 107 -6.27 5.00 16.67
CA ALA A 107 -7.70 5.01 16.40
C ALA A 107 -8.36 6.40 16.49
N SER A 108 -7.80 7.30 17.31
CA SER A 108 -8.38 8.61 17.59
C SER A 108 -8.19 9.62 16.45
N GLU A 109 -6.99 9.72 15.88
CA GLU A 109 -6.67 10.62 14.76
C GLU A 109 -5.34 10.23 14.10
N VAL A 110 -5.15 10.49 12.80
CA VAL A 110 -3.87 10.25 12.12
C VAL A 110 -2.83 11.23 12.65
N GLU A 111 -1.75 10.71 13.24
CA GLU A 111 -0.77 11.58 13.89
C GLU A 111 0.68 11.17 13.61
N ILE A 112 1.38 12.15 13.03
CA ILE A 112 2.84 12.26 12.95
C ILE A 112 3.44 11.45 11.79
N SER A 113 3.37 12.08 10.61
CA SER A 113 4.16 11.69 9.43
C SER A 113 5.52 12.38 9.44
N HIS A 114 6.59 11.61 9.28
CA HIS A 114 7.95 12.09 9.09
C HIS A 114 8.43 11.78 7.69
N PHE A 115 8.84 12.83 6.97
CA PHE A 115 9.55 12.69 5.71
C PHE A 115 10.99 12.24 5.99
N ILE A 116 11.41 11.18 5.32
CA ILE A 116 12.75 10.64 5.44
C ILE A 116 13.54 10.98 4.18
N ASP A 117 14.60 11.76 4.36
CA ASP A 117 15.53 12.08 3.29
C ASP A 117 16.51 10.92 3.06
N GLY A 118 16.51 10.45 1.81
CA GLY A 118 17.37 9.38 1.32
C GLY A 118 17.01 8.00 1.87
N MET A 119 18.00 7.11 1.94
CA MET A 119 17.81 5.78 2.49
C MET A 119 17.66 5.84 4.01
N MET A 120 16.69 5.09 4.53
CA MET A 120 16.48 4.94 5.96
C MET A 120 17.50 3.96 6.53
N ASP A 121 18.39 4.46 7.39
CA ASP A 121 19.33 3.64 8.14
C ASP A 121 18.80 3.32 9.56
N LYS A 122 19.52 2.47 10.27
CA LYS A 122 19.18 2.06 11.64
C LYS A 122 19.15 3.23 12.62
N MET A 123 20.04 4.21 12.46
CA MET A 123 20.18 5.33 13.39
C MET A 123 19.03 6.33 13.21
N LYS A 124 18.71 6.70 11.96
CA LYS A 124 17.52 7.49 11.59
C LYS A 124 16.25 6.82 12.09
N TYR A 125 16.16 5.49 11.98
CA TYR A 125 15.03 4.74 12.52
C TYR A 125 14.89 4.86 14.03
N LEU A 126 15.97 4.65 14.78
CA LEU A 126 15.94 4.78 16.23
C LEU A 126 15.63 6.20 16.67
N ASP A 127 16.18 7.20 15.98
CA ASP A 127 15.91 8.61 16.26
C ASP A 127 14.44 8.98 16.04
N ILE A 128 13.87 8.66 14.87
CA ILE A 128 12.45 8.88 14.55
C ILE A 128 11.55 8.12 15.51
N ARG A 129 11.89 6.85 15.81
CA ARG A 129 11.13 6.04 16.78
C ARG A 129 11.11 6.70 18.16
N ASN A 130 12.26 7.11 18.68
CA ASN A 130 12.37 7.66 20.03
C ASN A 130 11.69 9.03 20.16
N LYS A 131 11.81 9.89 19.14
CA LYS A 131 11.11 11.17 19.06
C LYS A 131 9.59 10.99 19.03
N ASN A 132 9.11 10.08 18.19
CA ASN A 132 7.68 9.90 17.98
C ASN A 132 7.00 9.06 19.05
N LEU A 133 7.69 8.13 19.69
CA LEU A 133 7.10 7.31 20.75
C LEU A 133 6.64 8.19 21.93
N LYS A 134 7.48 9.16 22.32
CA LYS A 134 7.15 10.11 23.40
C LYS A 134 5.96 10.99 23.03
N LEU A 135 5.98 11.57 21.82
CA LEU A 135 4.90 12.43 21.33
C LEU A 135 3.57 11.68 21.21
N SER A 136 3.58 10.47 20.65
CA SER A 136 2.35 9.66 20.52
C SER A 136 1.80 9.23 21.89
N ALA A 137 2.66 8.88 22.85
CA ALA A 137 2.23 8.46 24.19
C ALA A 137 1.53 9.61 24.96
N GLN A 138 2.11 10.81 24.91
CA GLN A 138 1.51 12.01 25.53
C GLN A 138 0.14 12.33 24.94
N LYS A 139 0.02 12.29 23.61
CA LYS A 139 -1.24 12.65 22.94
C LYS A 139 -2.35 11.64 23.16
N LEU A 140 -2.02 10.36 23.26
CA LEU A 140 -2.99 9.31 23.59
C LEU A 140 -3.26 9.21 25.10
N SER A 141 -2.71 10.10 25.91
CA SER A 141 -2.83 10.07 27.38
C SER A 141 -2.45 8.71 27.98
N LEU A 142 -1.48 8.05 27.34
CA LEU A 142 -0.94 6.75 27.78
C LEU A 142 0.23 6.93 28.78
N GLY A 143 0.55 8.17 29.13
CA GLY A 143 1.56 8.57 30.11
C GLY A 143 1.67 10.09 30.24
#